data_AF-A0A3M1DSR0-F1
#
_entry.id   AF-A0A3M1DSR0-F1
#
_cell.length_a   1.000
_cell.length_b   1.000
_cell.length_c   1.000
_cell.angle_alpha   90.00
_cell.angle_beta   90.00
_cell.angle_gamma   90.00
#
_symmetry.space_group_name_H-M   'P 1'
#
loop_
_entity.id
_entity.type
_entity.pdbx_description
1 polymer ?
#
loop_
_entity_poly.entity_id
_entity_poly.type
_entity_poly.pdbx_seq_one_letter_code
_entity_poly.pdbx_strand_id
1 'polypeptide(L)'
;MASVASRRKSPVSCWRWLLLIAAGVGLLVFSSWRLTRPDILRWDDFVVFWAAGRLNAQGHNPYDAESLFALERAAGRPSEEASAPLQMWNPPWTLLLLTPFGLLPYPLARALWFSLHFAALVWSADRLWLLSSGPGRARALAWLLALLFGPALQALKVGQMSPILLTGLAGLLFFARRERLGAAGVAASLLLIKPHVAHLVLTAIFLQVLFQRQRALGFGLLLPPLAALLAVAWMNPAVLPGSIYALLNNPAQERATPTPGAWLRVLFGVEHLWLQFLPTALALLLFAGYALRHRNDAFITGERLPSLVLFSLLTMPYGWTYDHAVALAAILPAAVHLGWRPRNPLWWGLWGMYGGVNGILMFVGGDMFWHIWVAPFWLLWVAAARRAFPE
;
A
#
# COMPACT_ATOMS: atom_id res chain seq x y z
N MET A 1 -9.96 -53.00 -26.24
CA MET A 1 -9.07 -52.98 -25.07
C MET A 1 -8.04 -51.87 -25.26
N ALA A 2 -8.24 -50.70 -24.64
CA ALA A 2 -7.29 -49.59 -24.68
C ALA A 2 -6.59 -49.49 -23.32
N SER A 3 -5.25 -49.62 -23.30
CA SER A 3 -4.47 -49.60 -22.07
C SER A 3 -4.38 -48.19 -21.50
N VAL A 4 -4.84 -48.02 -20.26
CA VAL A 4 -4.60 -46.82 -19.46
C VAL A 4 -3.12 -46.79 -19.06
N ALA A 5 -2.33 -45.98 -19.75
CA ALA A 5 -0.93 -45.75 -19.40
C ALA A 5 -0.84 -44.92 -18.11
N SER A 6 -0.47 -45.56 -17.00
CA SER A 6 -0.20 -44.88 -15.73
C SER A 6 1.04 -43.98 -15.88
N ARG A 7 0.85 -42.65 -15.87
CA ARG A 7 1.95 -41.69 -15.75
C ARG A 7 2.66 -41.88 -14.41
N ARG A 8 3.77 -42.62 -14.38
CA ARG A 8 4.68 -42.67 -13.21
C ARG A 8 5.24 -41.27 -12.98
N LYS A 9 4.92 -40.64 -11.84
CA LYS A 9 5.53 -39.37 -11.42
C LYS A 9 7.04 -39.59 -11.27
N SER A 10 7.86 -38.86 -12.02
CA SER A 10 9.32 -39.02 -11.93
C SER A 10 9.84 -38.51 -10.57
N PRO A 11 10.81 -39.20 -9.94
CA PRO A 11 11.38 -38.80 -8.64
C PRO A 11 12.01 -37.40 -8.66
N VAL A 12 12.37 -36.89 -9.85
CA VAL A 12 12.82 -35.51 -10.09
C VAL A 12 11.77 -34.47 -9.66
N SER A 13 10.48 -34.80 -9.74
CA SER A 13 9.42 -33.89 -9.30
C SER A 13 9.37 -33.74 -7.78
N CYS A 14 9.63 -34.80 -7.01
CA CYS A 14 9.58 -34.75 -5.54
C CYS A 14 10.74 -33.94 -4.96
N TRP A 15 11.96 -34.13 -5.48
CA TRP A 15 13.14 -33.36 -5.05
C TRP A 15 13.01 -31.87 -5.32
N ARG A 16 12.41 -31.47 -6.46
CA ARG A 16 12.12 -30.05 -6.74
C ARG A 16 11.21 -29.44 -5.69
N TRP A 17 10.15 -30.12 -5.29
CA TRP A 17 9.25 -29.63 -4.24
C TRP A 17 9.94 -29.57 -2.88
N LEU A 18 10.76 -30.57 -2.53
CA LEU A 18 11.55 -30.56 -1.30
C LEU A 18 12.53 -29.39 -1.26
N LEU A 19 13.24 -29.11 -2.37
CA LEU A 19 14.15 -27.96 -2.47
C LEU A 19 13.40 -26.63 -2.38
N LEU A 20 12.23 -26.50 -3.00
CA LEU A 20 11.40 -25.30 -2.90
C LEU A 20 10.88 -25.07 -1.49
N ILE A 21 10.44 -26.14 -0.81
CA ILE A 21 10.02 -26.06 0.59
C ILE A 21 11.20 -25.68 1.48
N ALA A 22 12.35 -26.32 1.31
CA ALA A 22 13.56 -26.02 2.08
C ALA A 22 14.01 -24.57 1.86
N ALA A 23 14.00 -24.08 0.62
CA ALA A 23 14.30 -22.68 0.30
C ALA A 23 13.27 -21.73 0.93
N GLY A 24 11.98 -22.05 0.86
CA GLY A 24 10.92 -21.26 1.49
C GLY A 24 11.07 -21.16 3.01
N VAL A 25 11.34 -22.29 3.68
CA VAL A 25 11.61 -22.33 5.12
C VAL A 25 12.88 -21.56 5.46
N GLY A 26 13.96 -21.76 4.69
CA GLY A 26 15.22 -21.03 4.86
C GLY A 26 15.04 -19.52 4.73
N LEU A 27 14.26 -19.06 3.74
CA LEU A 27 13.92 -17.65 3.57
C LEU A 27 13.08 -17.10 4.72
N LEU A 28 12.13 -17.88 5.24
CA LEU A 28 11.34 -17.48 6.41
C LEU A 28 12.20 -17.34 7.67
N VAL A 29 13.08 -18.30 7.93
CA VAL A 29 14.03 -18.26 9.06
C VAL A 29 14.99 -17.07 8.91
N PHE A 30 15.57 -16.89 7.73
CA PHE A 30 16.46 -15.76 7.44
C PHE A 30 15.75 -14.41 7.62
N SER A 31 14.53 -14.28 7.08
CA SER A 31 13.74 -13.05 7.21
C SER A 31 13.39 -12.77 8.67
N SER A 32 13.02 -13.81 9.44
CA SER A 32 12.74 -13.70 10.87
C SER A 32 13.95 -13.18 11.65
N TRP A 33 15.13 -13.75 11.38
CA TRP A 33 16.39 -13.29 11.98
C TRP A 33 16.74 -11.86 11.56
N ARG A 34 16.64 -11.52 10.27
CA ARG A 34 17.09 -10.21 9.75
C ARG A 34 16.19 -9.07 10.22
N LEU A 35 14.87 -9.26 10.16
CA LEU A 35 13.87 -8.22 10.44
C LEU A 35 13.73 -7.90 11.93
N THR A 36 14.20 -8.79 12.81
CA THR A 36 14.21 -8.58 14.27
C THR A 36 15.52 -7.97 14.78
N ARG A 37 16.46 -7.67 13.89
CA ARG A 37 17.68 -6.96 14.28
C ARG A 37 17.36 -5.53 14.70
N PRO A 38 18.04 -4.97 15.72
CA PRO A 38 17.76 -3.64 16.25
C PRO A 38 17.76 -2.53 15.19
N ASP A 39 18.60 -2.66 14.16
CA ASP A 39 18.74 -1.65 13.09
C ASP A 39 17.50 -1.53 12.18
N ILE A 40 16.69 -2.59 12.09
CA ILE A 40 15.39 -2.60 11.39
C ILE A 40 14.26 -2.35 12.39
N LEU A 41 14.28 -3.07 13.51
CA LEU A 41 13.21 -3.09 14.52
C LEU A 41 12.86 -1.71 15.08
N ARG A 42 13.85 -0.82 15.19
CA ARG A 42 13.64 0.58 15.61
C ARG A 42 12.63 1.35 14.74
N TRP A 43 12.53 1.02 13.45
CA TRP A 43 11.64 1.65 12.48
C TRP A 43 10.48 0.75 12.08
N ASP A 44 10.25 -0.36 12.80
CA ASP A 44 9.24 -1.34 12.40
C ASP A 44 7.85 -0.90 12.85
N ASP A 45 7.02 -0.46 11.93
CA ASP A 45 5.62 -0.12 12.19
C ASP A 45 4.76 -1.38 12.33
N PHE A 46 5.20 -2.54 11.83
CA PHE A 46 4.45 -3.79 12.02
C PHE A 46 4.31 -4.19 13.49
N VAL A 47 5.24 -3.79 14.36
CA VAL A 47 5.20 -4.15 15.79
C VAL A 47 3.91 -3.66 16.46
N VAL A 48 3.41 -2.47 16.14
CA VAL A 48 2.14 -1.97 16.70
C VAL A 48 0.94 -2.73 16.13
N PHE A 49 0.98 -3.11 14.85
CA PHE A 49 -0.06 -3.93 14.23
C PHE A 49 -0.15 -5.32 14.87
N TRP A 50 1.01 -5.93 15.13
CA TRP A 50 1.10 -7.20 15.86
C TRP A 50 0.62 -7.07 17.31
N ALA A 51 1.02 -6.01 18.01
CA ALA A 51 0.61 -5.77 19.39
C ALA A 51 -0.91 -5.57 19.49
N ALA A 52 -1.49 -4.73 18.63
CA ALA A 52 -2.94 -4.52 18.56
C ALA A 52 -3.68 -5.83 18.23
N GLY A 53 -3.18 -6.62 17.28
CA GLY A 53 -3.74 -7.94 16.97
C GLY A 53 -3.67 -8.91 18.15
N ARG A 54 -2.58 -8.88 18.94
CA ARG A 54 -2.38 -9.72 20.12
C ARG A 54 -3.32 -9.33 21.26
N LEU A 55 -3.46 -8.03 21.55
CA LEU A 55 -4.42 -7.52 22.52
C LEU A 55 -5.85 -7.88 22.13
N ASN A 56 -6.19 -7.72 20.84
CA ASN A 56 -7.52 -8.10 20.35
C ASN A 56 -7.79 -9.61 20.51
N ALA A 57 -6.80 -10.46 20.21
CA ALA A 57 -6.92 -11.91 20.41
C ALA A 57 -7.12 -12.32 21.87
N GLN A 58 -6.63 -11.50 22.80
CA GLN A 58 -6.74 -11.72 24.24
C GLN A 58 -8.00 -11.06 24.86
N GLY A 59 -8.82 -10.39 24.05
CA GLY A 59 -9.99 -9.65 24.54
C GLY A 59 -9.67 -8.36 25.30
N HIS A 60 -8.43 -7.86 25.19
CA HIS A 60 -8.01 -6.57 25.73
C HIS A 60 -8.30 -5.43 24.74
N ASN A 61 -8.23 -4.18 25.20
CA ASN A 61 -8.38 -3.01 24.33
C ASN A 61 -7.16 -2.88 23.40
N PRO A 62 -7.29 -3.05 22.08
CA PRO A 62 -6.15 -3.00 21.15
C PRO A 62 -5.68 -1.57 20.82
N TYR A 63 -6.33 -0.56 21.42
CA TYR A 63 -5.97 0.86 21.30
C TYR A 63 -5.41 1.45 22.59
N ASP A 64 -5.20 0.63 23.62
CA ASP A 64 -4.63 1.07 24.89
C ASP A 64 -3.12 1.33 24.74
N ALA A 65 -2.71 2.59 24.96
CA ALA A 65 -1.35 3.04 24.69
C ALA A 65 -0.30 2.34 25.56
N GLU A 66 -0.58 2.12 26.84
CA GLU A 66 0.35 1.47 27.77
C GLU A 66 0.53 -0.01 27.42
N SER A 67 -0.58 -0.70 27.12
CA SER A 67 -0.56 -2.12 26.73
C SER A 67 0.17 -2.33 25.40
N LEU A 68 -0.05 -1.46 24.42
CA LEU A 68 0.70 -1.48 23.15
C LEU A 68 2.19 -1.30 23.42
N PHE A 69 2.57 -0.28 24.20
CA PHE A 69 3.97 0.00 24.51
C PHE A 69 4.68 -1.17 25.22
N ALA A 70 3.98 -1.84 26.14
CA ALA A 70 4.52 -2.99 26.84
C ALA A 70 4.84 -4.15 25.87
N LEU A 71 3.96 -4.41 24.91
CA LEU A 71 4.17 -5.44 23.89
C LEU A 71 5.28 -5.07 22.91
N GLU A 72 5.38 -3.79 22.51
CA GLU A 72 6.45 -3.30 21.64
C GLU A 72 7.84 -3.49 22.27
N ARG A 73 7.97 -3.15 23.56
CA ARG A 73 9.22 -3.38 24.31
C ARG A 73 9.52 -4.87 24.46
N ALA A 74 8.50 -5.69 24.74
CA ALA A 74 8.65 -7.14 24.80
C ALA A 74 9.07 -7.76 23.45
N ALA A 75 8.71 -7.14 22.33
CA ALA A 75 9.17 -7.53 20.99
C ALA A 75 10.62 -7.09 20.68
N GLY A 76 11.24 -6.30 21.56
CA GLY A 76 12.64 -5.85 21.45
C GLY A 76 12.82 -4.47 20.82
N ARG A 77 11.75 -3.67 20.67
CA ARG A 77 11.87 -2.30 20.15
C ARG A 77 12.71 -1.45 21.13
N PRO A 78 13.78 -0.77 20.69
CA PRO A 78 14.65 0.00 21.58
C PRO A 78 13.88 1.09 22.34
N SER A 79 14.06 1.14 23.66
CA SER A 79 13.33 2.05 24.56
C SER A 79 13.84 3.49 24.56
N GLU A 80 15.09 3.73 24.17
CA GLU A 80 15.71 5.07 24.20
C GLU A 80 15.14 6.03 23.14
N GLU A 81 14.60 5.50 22.04
CA GLU A 81 13.95 6.28 20.98
C GLU A 81 12.41 6.26 21.09
N ALA A 82 11.86 5.31 21.84
CA ALA A 82 10.43 5.13 22.01
C ALA A 82 9.92 5.95 23.21
N SER A 83 10.02 7.27 23.12
CA SER A 83 9.49 8.21 24.12
C SER A 83 7.95 8.25 24.18
N ALA A 84 7.28 7.58 23.23
CA ALA A 84 5.85 7.31 23.24
C ALA A 84 5.54 6.00 22.48
N PRO A 85 4.44 5.29 22.82
CA PRO A 85 3.96 4.17 22.02
C PRO A 85 3.67 4.57 20.58
N LEU A 86 3.95 3.66 19.64
CA LEU A 86 3.32 3.75 18.33
C LEU A 86 1.81 3.61 18.50
N GLN A 87 1.05 4.29 17.64
CA GLN A 87 -0.40 4.23 17.67
C GLN A 87 -0.94 3.42 16.49
N MET A 88 -1.99 2.64 16.77
CA MET A 88 -2.72 1.89 15.77
C MET A 88 -3.73 2.82 15.06
N TRP A 89 -3.27 3.52 14.03
CA TRP A 89 -4.10 4.48 13.28
C TRP A 89 -5.05 3.85 12.27
N ASN A 90 -4.88 2.56 11.96
CA ASN A 90 -5.70 1.92 10.95
C ASN A 90 -7.14 1.73 11.44
N PRO A 91 -8.12 1.73 10.51
CA PRO A 91 -9.51 1.51 10.87
C PRO A 91 -9.73 0.19 11.63
N PRO A 92 -10.69 0.11 12.56
CA PRO A 92 -10.81 -1.05 13.45
C PRO A 92 -11.12 -2.37 12.76
N TRP A 93 -11.73 -2.33 11.58
CA TRP A 93 -11.97 -3.52 10.77
C TRP A 93 -10.67 -4.23 10.36
N THR A 94 -9.54 -3.52 10.31
CA THR A 94 -8.23 -4.10 9.98
C THR A 94 -7.75 -5.08 11.06
N LEU A 95 -8.25 -4.98 12.30
CA LEU A 95 -7.92 -5.93 13.37
C LEU A 95 -8.29 -7.37 13.01
N LEU A 96 -9.30 -7.59 12.16
CA LEU A 96 -9.62 -8.94 11.69
C LEU A 96 -8.45 -9.55 10.90
N LEU A 97 -7.74 -8.73 10.13
CA LEU A 97 -6.55 -9.14 9.37
C LEU A 97 -5.33 -9.31 10.28
N LEU A 98 -5.22 -8.50 11.34
CA LEU A 98 -4.05 -8.45 12.21
C LEU A 98 -4.08 -9.47 13.35
N THR A 99 -5.28 -9.83 13.83
CA THR A 99 -5.47 -10.78 14.95
C THR A 99 -4.76 -12.12 14.71
N PRO A 100 -4.83 -12.76 13.52
CA PRO A 100 -4.09 -13.99 13.24
C PRO A 100 -2.56 -13.83 13.40
N PHE A 101 -2.00 -12.67 13.07
CA PHE A 101 -0.57 -12.41 13.27
C PHE A 101 -0.24 -12.18 14.75
N GLY A 102 -1.14 -11.53 15.50
CA GLY A 102 -1.02 -11.33 16.94
C GLY A 102 -1.02 -12.63 17.74
N LEU A 103 -1.61 -13.71 17.22
CA LEU A 103 -1.52 -15.04 17.85
C LEU A 103 -0.11 -15.66 17.78
N LEU A 104 0.71 -15.22 16.83
CA LEU A 104 2.04 -15.78 16.59
C LEU A 104 3.13 -15.03 17.38
N PRO A 105 4.25 -15.68 17.73
CA PRO A 105 5.45 -14.98 18.21
C PRO A 105 5.88 -13.91 17.20
N TYR A 106 6.27 -12.74 17.70
CA TYR A 106 6.59 -11.57 16.87
C TYR A 106 7.57 -11.87 15.71
N PRO A 107 8.71 -12.59 15.92
CA PRO A 107 9.64 -12.88 14.82
C PRO A 107 9.01 -13.66 13.66
N LEU A 108 8.11 -14.60 13.95
CA LEU A 108 7.41 -15.38 12.94
C LEU A 108 6.33 -14.55 12.26
N ALA A 109 5.54 -13.79 13.05
CA ALA A 109 4.52 -12.88 12.54
C ALA A 109 5.12 -11.87 11.54
N ARG A 110 6.26 -11.27 11.89
CA ARG A 110 6.96 -10.28 11.06
C ARG A 110 7.48 -10.85 9.75
N ALA A 111 7.99 -12.08 9.76
CA ALA A 111 8.47 -12.78 8.56
C ALA A 111 7.32 -13.17 7.62
N LEU A 112 6.20 -13.65 8.17
CA LEU A 112 5.00 -13.94 7.39
C LEU A 112 4.37 -12.67 6.82
N TRP A 113 4.34 -11.59 7.60
CA TRP A 113 3.88 -10.29 7.15
C TRP A 113 4.71 -9.75 5.99
N PHE A 114 6.04 -9.82 6.10
CA PHE A 114 6.96 -9.49 5.01
C PHE A 114 6.68 -10.32 3.76
N SER A 115 6.54 -11.64 3.92
CA SER A 115 6.31 -12.56 2.81
C SER A 115 4.99 -12.28 2.08
N LEU A 116 3.93 -11.99 2.84
CA LEU A 116 2.63 -11.57 2.31
C LEU A 116 2.77 -10.29 1.47
N HIS A 117 3.42 -9.25 2.02
CA HIS A 117 3.57 -7.97 1.34
C HIS A 117 4.50 -8.06 0.12
N PHE A 118 5.55 -8.88 0.20
CA PHE A 118 6.43 -9.16 -0.93
C PHE A 118 5.68 -9.86 -2.06
N ALA A 119 4.89 -10.89 -1.76
CA ALA A 119 4.06 -11.57 -2.75
C ALA A 119 3.01 -10.63 -3.35
N ALA A 120 2.37 -9.80 -2.52
CA ALA A 120 1.42 -8.78 -2.92
C ALA A 120 2.06 -7.76 -3.89
N LEU A 121 3.28 -7.28 -3.59
CA LEU A 121 4.04 -6.37 -4.44
C LEU A 121 4.35 -6.99 -5.81
N VAL A 122 4.93 -8.20 -5.81
CA VAL A 122 5.29 -8.91 -7.05
C VAL A 122 4.05 -9.21 -7.90
N TRP A 123 2.97 -9.70 -7.28
CA TRP A 123 1.71 -9.95 -7.96
C TRP A 123 1.13 -8.67 -8.56
N SER A 124 1.12 -7.57 -7.80
CA SER A 124 0.59 -6.29 -8.27
C SER A 124 1.39 -5.76 -9.44
N ALA A 125 2.71 -5.78 -9.34
CA ALA A 125 3.60 -5.33 -10.40
C ALA A 125 3.38 -6.12 -11.69
N ASP A 126 3.25 -7.44 -11.55
CA ASP A 126 2.95 -8.32 -12.66
C ASP A 126 1.61 -8.05 -13.33
N ARG A 127 0.54 -7.90 -12.52
CA ARG A 127 -0.80 -7.62 -13.03
C ARG A 127 -0.86 -6.26 -13.72
N LEU A 128 -0.32 -5.22 -13.11
CA LEU A 128 -0.28 -3.88 -13.69
C LEU A 128 0.50 -3.87 -15.01
N TRP A 129 1.64 -4.58 -15.08
CA TRP A 129 2.40 -4.74 -16.32
C TRP A 129 1.56 -5.33 -17.46
N LEU A 130 0.90 -6.46 -17.20
CA LEU A 130 0.09 -7.15 -18.21
C LEU A 130 -1.17 -6.35 -18.58
N LEU A 131 -1.80 -5.69 -17.62
CA LEU A 131 -2.92 -4.79 -17.88
C LEU A 131 -2.49 -3.57 -18.70
N SER A 132 -1.24 -3.14 -18.63
CA SER A 132 -0.72 -2.05 -19.45
C SER A 132 -0.17 -2.51 -20.80
N SER A 133 -0.54 -3.70 -21.28
CA SER A 133 -0.04 -4.28 -22.54
C SER A 133 1.47 -4.53 -22.56
N GLY A 134 2.09 -4.65 -21.38
CA GLY A 134 3.49 -4.99 -21.24
C GLY A 134 3.80 -6.39 -21.82
N PRO A 135 4.93 -6.59 -22.52
CA PRO A 135 5.26 -7.88 -23.10
C PRO A 135 5.37 -8.98 -22.03
N GLY A 136 4.69 -10.12 -22.25
CA GLY A 136 4.69 -11.24 -21.31
C GLY A 136 6.08 -11.84 -21.04
N ARG A 137 6.99 -11.78 -22.02
CA ARG A 137 8.40 -12.19 -21.87
C ARG A 137 9.22 -11.25 -20.97
N ALA A 138 8.73 -10.03 -20.71
CA ALA A 138 9.43 -9.00 -19.94
C ALA A 138 8.82 -8.80 -18.53
N ARG A 139 8.05 -9.77 -18.02
CA ARG A 139 7.42 -9.67 -16.69
C ARG A 139 8.44 -9.53 -15.55
N ALA A 140 9.59 -10.20 -15.67
CA ALA A 140 10.69 -10.09 -14.71
C ALA A 140 11.17 -8.64 -14.51
N LEU A 141 11.00 -7.81 -15.53
CA LEU A 141 11.39 -6.42 -15.48
C LEU A 141 10.39 -5.56 -14.71
N ALA A 142 9.09 -5.88 -14.78
CA ALA A 142 8.10 -5.28 -13.89
C ALA A 142 8.41 -5.59 -12.43
N TRP A 143 8.83 -6.83 -12.14
CA TRP A 143 9.25 -7.22 -10.79
C TRP A 143 10.51 -6.46 -10.38
N LEU A 144 11.50 -6.36 -11.26
CA LEU A 144 12.72 -5.59 -10.99
C LEU A 144 12.41 -4.13 -10.68
N LEU A 145 11.56 -3.47 -11.46
CA LEU A 145 11.13 -2.09 -11.17
C LEU A 145 10.46 -2.00 -9.80
N ALA A 146 9.49 -2.86 -9.51
CA ALA A 146 8.81 -2.82 -8.22
C ALA A 146 9.75 -3.11 -7.04
N LEU A 147 10.71 -4.02 -7.21
CA LEU A 147 11.71 -4.40 -6.20
C LEU A 147 12.90 -3.44 -6.09
N LEU A 148 13.07 -2.51 -7.04
CA LEU A 148 14.03 -1.41 -6.95
C LEU A 148 13.35 -0.08 -6.58
N PHE A 149 12.02 -0.08 -6.44
CA PHE A 149 11.27 1.10 -6.08
C PHE A 149 11.41 1.37 -4.57
N GLY A 150 12.20 2.38 -4.23
CA GLY A 150 12.52 2.81 -2.87
C GLY A 150 11.31 2.88 -1.95
N PRO A 151 10.20 3.56 -2.32
CA PRO A 151 8.97 3.56 -1.54
C PRO A 151 8.43 2.16 -1.19
N ALA A 152 8.43 1.23 -2.16
CA ALA A 152 7.94 -0.14 -1.93
C ALA A 152 8.90 -0.93 -1.02
N LEU A 153 10.21 -0.77 -1.20
CA LEU A 153 11.22 -1.37 -0.33
C LEU A 153 11.16 -0.85 1.10
N GLN A 154 10.97 0.46 1.28
CA GLN A 154 10.76 1.06 2.59
C GLN A 154 9.50 0.48 3.24
N ALA A 155 8.37 0.39 2.51
CA ALA A 155 7.15 -0.20 3.04
C ALA A 155 7.35 -1.65 3.52
N LEU A 156 8.09 -2.47 2.77
CA LEU A 156 8.44 -3.83 3.18
C LEU A 156 9.35 -3.86 4.42
N LYS A 157 10.34 -2.95 4.47
CA LYS A 157 11.29 -2.82 5.58
C LYS A 157 10.60 -2.43 6.88
N VAL A 158 9.72 -1.43 6.86
CA VAL A 158 9.01 -0.94 8.05
C VAL A 158 7.71 -1.72 8.33
N GLY A 159 7.29 -2.60 7.41
CA GLY A 159 6.10 -3.42 7.61
C GLY A 159 4.77 -2.67 7.39
N GLN A 160 4.78 -1.62 6.59
CA GLN A 160 3.60 -0.82 6.24
C GLN A 160 2.70 -1.51 5.20
N MET A 161 1.41 -1.20 5.22
CA MET A 161 0.37 -1.85 4.39
C MET A 161 0.28 -1.36 2.94
N SER A 162 1.14 -0.43 2.51
CA SER A 162 1.09 0.19 1.17
C SER A 162 1.14 -0.82 -0.01
N PRO A 163 1.89 -1.94 0.06
CA PRO A 163 1.81 -3.01 -0.94
C PRO A 163 0.42 -3.67 -1.07
N ILE A 164 -0.37 -3.72 0.01
CA ILE A 164 -1.75 -4.23 -0.01
C ILE A 164 -2.69 -3.23 -0.71
N LEU A 165 -2.48 -1.93 -0.51
CA LEU A 165 -3.19 -0.90 -1.28
C LEU A 165 -2.91 -1.03 -2.79
N LEU A 166 -1.65 -1.25 -3.17
CA LEU A 166 -1.27 -1.47 -4.56
C LEU A 166 -1.96 -2.73 -5.13
N THR A 167 -2.10 -3.79 -4.32
CA THR A 167 -2.88 -4.99 -4.66
C THR A 167 -4.36 -4.66 -4.89
N GLY A 168 -4.93 -3.80 -4.05
CA GLY A 168 -6.28 -3.27 -4.24
C GLY A 168 -6.46 -2.53 -5.56
N LEU A 169 -5.51 -1.65 -5.94
CA LEU A 169 -5.51 -0.93 -7.22
C LEU A 169 -5.39 -1.87 -8.42
N ALA A 170 -4.45 -2.82 -8.36
CA ALA A 170 -4.25 -3.80 -9.42
C ALA A 170 -5.48 -4.71 -9.59
N GLY A 171 -6.07 -5.17 -8.48
CA GLY A 171 -7.29 -5.97 -8.46
C GLY A 171 -8.51 -5.20 -8.94
N LEU A 172 -8.67 -3.95 -8.54
CA LEU A 172 -9.73 -3.04 -9.02
C LEU A 172 -9.69 -2.96 -10.54
N LEU A 173 -8.53 -2.62 -11.13
CA LEU A 173 -8.39 -2.52 -12.58
C LEU A 173 -8.59 -3.87 -13.27
N PHE A 174 -8.05 -4.95 -12.71
CA PHE A 174 -8.16 -6.30 -13.25
C PHE A 174 -9.63 -6.77 -13.36
N PHE A 175 -10.42 -6.59 -12.30
CA PHE A 175 -11.82 -7.01 -12.29
C PHE A 175 -12.73 -6.03 -13.03
N ALA A 176 -12.44 -4.72 -12.99
CA ALA A 176 -13.19 -3.72 -13.74
C ALA A 176 -13.12 -3.98 -15.25
N ARG A 177 -11.93 -4.33 -15.78
CA ARG A 177 -11.77 -4.71 -17.20
C ARG A 177 -12.49 -5.99 -17.61
N ARG A 178 -12.83 -6.84 -16.65
CA ARG A 178 -13.60 -8.07 -16.87
C ARG A 178 -15.08 -7.87 -16.57
N GLU A 179 -15.53 -6.62 -16.38
CA GLU A 179 -16.91 -6.25 -16.04
C GLU A 179 -17.42 -6.89 -14.74
N ARG A 180 -16.51 -7.39 -13.88
CA ARG A 180 -16.85 -7.99 -12.58
C ARG A 180 -16.84 -6.93 -11.49
N LEU A 181 -17.77 -5.99 -11.58
CA LEU A 181 -17.82 -4.80 -10.73
C LEU A 181 -17.86 -5.11 -9.22
N GLY A 182 -18.58 -6.15 -8.80
CA GLY A 182 -18.58 -6.59 -7.39
C GLY A 182 -17.20 -7.01 -6.89
N ALA A 183 -16.48 -7.81 -7.67
CA ALA A 183 -15.11 -8.21 -7.33
C ALA A 183 -14.12 -7.04 -7.40
N ALA A 184 -14.34 -6.10 -8.32
CA ALA A 184 -13.58 -4.86 -8.40
C ALA A 184 -13.76 -4.01 -7.13
N GLY A 185 -14.99 -3.93 -6.60
CA GLY A 185 -15.30 -3.29 -5.33
C GLY A 185 -14.60 -3.98 -4.17
N VAL A 186 -14.66 -5.31 -4.09
CA VAL A 186 -13.96 -6.08 -3.05
C VAL A 186 -12.46 -5.82 -3.06
N ALA A 187 -11.83 -5.78 -4.25
CA ALA A 187 -10.43 -5.41 -4.36
C ALA A 187 -10.17 -3.96 -3.90
N ALA A 188 -11.04 -3.01 -4.30
CA ALA A 188 -10.93 -1.61 -3.90
C ALA A 188 -11.15 -1.38 -2.39
N SER A 189 -11.80 -2.31 -1.68
CA SER A 189 -11.96 -2.20 -0.22
C SER A 189 -10.61 -2.18 0.53
N LEU A 190 -9.55 -2.74 -0.06
CA LEU A 190 -8.19 -2.66 0.48
C LEU A 190 -7.65 -1.22 0.51
N LEU A 191 -8.18 -0.31 -0.31
CA LEU A 191 -7.84 1.12 -0.27
C LEU A 191 -8.35 1.78 1.01
N LEU A 192 -9.40 1.24 1.63
CA LEU A 192 -9.96 1.76 2.88
C LEU A 192 -9.07 1.46 4.09
N ILE A 193 -7.97 0.72 3.94
CA ILE A 193 -6.93 0.55 4.98
C ILE A 193 -6.25 1.90 5.25
N LYS A 194 -6.00 2.68 4.19
CA LYS A 194 -5.49 4.06 4.23
C LYS A 194 -6.24 4.89 3.17
N PRO A 195 -7.48 5.32 3.45
CA PRO A 195 -8.33 5.96 2.46
C PRO A 195 -7.74 7.26 1.91
N HIS A 196 -6.96 7.97 2.73
CA HIS A 196 -6.30 9.23 2.37
C HIS A 196 -5.23 9.06 1.26
N VAL A 197 -4.58 7.89 1.14
CA VAL A 197 -3.54 7.63 0.12
C VAL A 197 -4.13 7.52 -1.29
N ALA A 198 -5.37 7.02 -1.40
CA ALA A 198 -6.06 6.78 -2.67
C ALA A 198 -7.38 7.55 -2.77
N HIS A 199 -7.45 8.73 -2.13
CA HIS A 199 -8.71 9.45 -1.92
C HIS A 199 -9.43 9.80 -3.23
N LEU A 200 -8.73 10.25 -4.28
CA LEU A 200 -9.38 10.53 -5.58
C LEU A 200 -9.84 9.26 -6.30
N VAL A 201 -9.16 8.13 -6.09
CA VAL A 201 -9.62 6.84 -6.63
C VAL A 201 -10.93 6.42 -5.95
N LEU A 202 -11.01 6.56 -4.63
CA LEU A 202 -12.23 6.29 -3.87
C LEU A 202 -13.36 7.25 -4.25
N THR A 203 -13.07 8.54 -4.45
CA THR A 203 -14.04 9.52 -4.96
C THR A 203 -14.51 9.15 -6.37
N ALA A 204 -13.61 8.72 -7.26
CA ALA A 204 -13.98 8.27 -8.59
C ALA A 204 -14.92 7.07 -8.53
N ILE A 205 -14.65 6.08 -7.68
CA ILE A 205 -15.55 4.94 -7.44
C ILE A 205 -16.91 5.42 -6.94
N PHE A 206 -16.93 6.27 -5.92
CA PHE A 206 -18.18 6.82 -5.36
C PHE A 206 -19.02 7.51 -6.43
N LEU A 207 -18.41 8.37 -7.24
CA LEU A 207 -19.10 9.08 -8.32
C LEU A 207 -19.57 8.14 -9.44
N GLN A 208 -18.82 7.08 -9.78
CA GLN A 208 -19.32 6.06 -10.71
C GLN A 208 -20.52 5.30 -10.16
N VAL A 209 -20.48 4.92 -8.88
CA VAL A 209 -21.63 4.25 -8.23
C VAL A 209 -22.85 5.17 -8.27
N LEU A 210 -22.67 6.46 -8.04
CA LEU A 210 -23.73 7.46 -8.05
C LEU A 210 -24.29 7.73 -9.46
N PHE A 211 -23.43 8.10 -10.41
CA PHE A 211 -23.85 8.53 -11.76
C PHE A 211 -24.22 7.36 -12.66
N GLN A 212 -23.50 6.25 -12.58
CA GLN A 212 -23.68 5.08 -13.47
C GLN A 212 -24.47 3.95 -12.79
N ARG A 213 -24.95 4.16 -11.56
CA ARG A 213 -25.74 3.19 -10.77
C ARG A 213 -25.07 1.82 -10.62
N GLN A 214 -23.74 1.78 -10.61
CA GLN A 214 -22.95 0.56 -10.47
C GLN A 214 -22.95 0.03 -9.01
N ARG A 215 -24.13 -0.32 -8.49
CA ARG A 215 -24.32 -0.72 -7.08
C ARG A 215 -23.42 -1.89 -6.66
N ALA A 216 -23.15 -2.83 -7.56
CA ALA A 216 -22.25 -3.94 -7.30
C ALA A 216 -20.84 -3.47 -6.90
N LEU A 217 -20.30 -2.43 -7.55
CA LEU A 217 -19.01 -1.84 -7.20
C LEU A 217 -19.04 -1.24 -5.79
N GLY A 218 -20.10 -0.50 -5.46
CA GLY A 218 -20.30 0.09 -4.12
C GLY A 218 -20.47 -0.95 -3.01
N PHE A 219 -21.29 -1.98 -3.24
CA PHE A 219 -21.44 -3.08 -2.28
C PHE A 219 -20.13 -3.85 -2.09
N GLY A 220 -19.41 -4.13 -3.16
CA GLY A 220 -18.09 -4.75 -3.07
C GLY A 220 -17.10 -3.91 -2.26
N LEU A 221 -17.13 -2.58 -2.41
CA LEU A 221 -16.26 -1.66 -1.67
C LEU A 221 -16.54 -1.65 -0.16
N LEU A 222 -17.83 -1.65 0.23
CA LEU A 222 -18.26 -1.36 1.61
C LEU A 222 -18.57 -2.60 2.45
N LEU A 223 -19.11 -3.68 1.85
CA LEU A 223 -19.54 -4.84 2.61
C LEU A 223 -18.39 -5.60 3.29
N PRO A 224 -17.22 -5.86 2.65
CA PRO A 224 -16.12 -6.55 3.32
C PRO A 224 -15.59 -5.85 4.59
N PRO A 225 -15.25 -4.54 4.57
CA PRO A 225 -14.77 -3.87 5.78
C PRO A 225 -15.88 -3.71 6.82
N LEU A 226 -17.15 -3.53 6.42
CA LEU A 226 -18.27 -3.50 7.38
C LEU A 226 -18.45 -4.86 8.06
N ALA A 227 -18.45 -5.95 7.31
CA ALA A 227 -18.52 -7.30 7.87
C ALA A 227 -17.34 -7.58 8.80
N ALA A 228 -16.13 -7.15 8.43
CA ALA A 228 -14.96 -7.29 9.28
C ALA A 228 -15.06 -6.45 10.56
N LEU A 229 -15.57 -5.22 10.48
CA LEU A 229 -15.83 -4.37 11.65
C LEU A 229 -16.81 -5.02 12.61
N LEU A 230 -17.94 -5.52 12.09
CA LEU A 230 -18.96 -6.19 12.89
C LEU A 230 -18.44 -7.47 13.54
N ALA A 231 -17.67 -8.27 12.79
CA ALA A 231 -17.04 -9.48 13.33
C ALA A 231 -16.08 -9.15 14.49
N VAL A 232 -15.21 -8.14 14.32
CA VAL A 232 -14.26 -7.74 15.37
C VAL A 232 -15.00 -7.15 16.57
N ALA A 233 -15.99 -6.29 16.36
CA ALA A 233 -16.79 -5.71 17.44
C ALA A 233 -17.56 -6.77 18.24
N TRP A 234 -18.01 -7.84 17.57
CA TRP A 234 -18.61 -9.00 18.22
C TRP A 234 -17.57 -9.77 19.05
N MET A 235 -16.39 -10.03 18.48
CA MET A 235 -15.33 -10.81 19.14
C MET A 235 -14.74 -10.09 20.35
N ASN A 236 -14.64 -8.76 20.28
CA ASN A 236 -14.06 -7.93 21.33
C ASN A 236 -14.83 -6.61 21.47
N PRO A 237 -15.69 -6.48 22.49
CA PRO A 237 -16.49 -5.28 22.74
C PRO A 237 -15.65 -4.00 23.01
N ALA A 238 -14.38 -4.14 23.40
CA ALA A 238 -13.51 -3.00 23.68
C ALA A 238 -13.05 -2.26 22.40
N VAL A 239 -13.17 -2.88 21.22
CA VAL A 239 -12.64 -2.35 19.96
C VAL A 239 -13.28 -1.04 19.56
N LEU A 240 -14.61 -0.96 19.54
CA LEU A 240 -15.30 0.24 19.09
C LEU A 240 -15.08 1.42 20.05
N PRO A 241 -15.34 1.30 21.37
CA PRO A 241 -15.05 2.38 22.31
C PRO A 241 -13.57 2.79 22.33
N GLY A 242 -12.66 1.82 22.29
CA GLY A 242 -11.22 2.06 22.27
C GLY A 242 -10.77 2.83 21.03
N SER A 243 -11.28 2.46 19.86
CA SER A 243 -10.97 3.16 18.60
C SER A 243 -11.49 4.60 18.56
N ILE A 244 -12.71 4.83 19.06
CA ILE A 244 -13.30 6.16 19.16
C ILE A 244 -12.51 7.01 20.14
N TYR A 245 -12.17 6.45 21.30
CA TYR A 245 -11.35 7.14 22.31
C TYR A 245 -9.98 7.52 21.74
N ALA A 246 -9.30 6.60 21.05
CA ALA A 246 -8.01 6.87 20.41
C ALA A 246 -8.12 7.98 19.36
N LEU A 247 -9.14 7.95 18.51
CA LEU A 247 -9.37 8.96 17.48
C LEU A 247 -9.61 10.36 18.06
N LEU A 248 -10.40 10.46 19.13
CA LEU A 248 -10.78 11.75 19.74
C LEU A 248 -9.67 12.37 20.59
N ASN A 249 -8.88 11.54 21.30
CA ASN A 249 -7.87 12.01 22.25
C ASN A 249 -6.46 12.05 21.66
N ASN A 250 -6.25 11.38 20.53
CA ASN A 250 -4.99 11.45 19.79
C ASN A 250 -5.26 11.82 18.31
N PRO A 251 -5.96 12.93 17.99
CA PRO A 251 -6.15 13.30 16.60
C PRO A 251 -4.78 13.47 15.95
N ALA A 252 -4.50 12.69 14.89
CA ALA A 252 -3.23 12.54 14.20
C ALA A 252 -2.34 13.79 14.32
N GLN A 253 -1.48 13.80 15.35
CA GLN A 253 -0.55 14.90 15.62
C GLN A 253 0.69 14.81 14.72
N GLU A 254 0.54 14.19 13.55
CA GLU A 254 1.59 14.03 12.55
C GLU A 254 1.82 15.39 11.89
N ARG A 255 2.59 16.23 12.58
CA ARG A 255 2.90 17.59 12.16
C ARG A 255 3.94 17.62 11.03
N ALA A 256 4.70 16.54 10.86
CA ALA A 256 5.87 16.49 9.98
C ALA A 256 5.78 15.38 8.93
N THR A 257 4.80 15.48 8.02
CA THR A 257 4.72 14.61 6.84
C THR A 257 5.22 15.33 5.57
N PRO A 258 5.80 14.62 4.57
CA PRO A 258 6.19 15.19 3.28
C PRO A 258 4.99 15.54 2.37
N THR A 259 4.01 16.26 2.89
CA THR A 259 2.81 16.66 2.15
C THR A 259 2.74 18.19 2.04
N PRO A 260 2.15 18.73 0.95
CA PRO A 260 1.94 20.17 0.83
C PRO A 260 1.16 20.76 2.02
N GLY A 261 0.18 20.03 2.56
CA GLY A 261 -0.61 20.47 3.72
C GLY A 261 0.22 20.66 4.99
N ALA A 262 1.16 19.75 5.26
CA ALA A 262 2.08 19.90 6.39
C ALA A 262 3.03 21.09 6.20
N TRP A 263 3.53 21.32 4.98
CA TRP A 263 4.36 22.49 4.68
C TRP A 263 3.60 23.80 4.79
N LEU A 264 2.32 23.84 4.39
CA LEU A 264 1.46 25.00 4.63
C LEU A 264 1.33 25.30 6.13
N ARG A 265 1.18 24.27 6.96
CA ARG A 265 1.16 24.43 8.43
C ARG A 265 2.49 24.97 8.97
N VAL A 266 3.61 24.50 8.46
CA VAL A 266 4.93 25.04 8.88
C VAL A 266 5.09 26.51 8.49
N LEU A 267 4.60 26.91 7.32
CA LEU A 267 4.73 28.28 6.82
C LEU A 267 3.75 29.27 7.46
N PHE A 268 2.53 28.83 7.75
CA PHE A 268 1.43 29.72 8.15
C PHE A 268 0.91 29.50 9.58
N GLY A 269 1.41 28.51 10.32
CA GLY A 269 1.00 28.22 11.70
C GLY A 269 0.68 26.73 11.90
N VAL A 270 1.44 26.06 12.77
CA VAL A 270 1.27 24.61 13.01
C VAL A 270 -0.03 24.28 13.71
N GLU A 271 -0.62 25.23 14.42
CA GLU A 271 -1.93 25.18 15.06
C GLU A 271 -3.09 25.13 14.06
N HIS A 272 -2.90 25.60 12.83
CA HIS A 272 -3.94 25.63 11.80
C HIS A 272 -4.13 24.28 11.11
N LEU A 273 -4.71 23.33 11.84
CA LEU A 273 -4.94 21.95 11.36
C LEU A 273 -5.66 21.87 10.00
N TRP A 274 -6.57 22.81 9.72
CA TRP A 274 -7.33 22.85 8.46
C TRP A 274 -6.43 22.99 7.21
N LEU A 275 -5.25 23.62 7.33
CA LEU A 275 -4.28 23.75 6.22
C LEU A 275 -3.76 22.39 5.74
N GLN A 276 -3.71 21.39 6.65
CA GLN A 276 -3.31 20.04 6.30
C GLN A 276 -4.24 19.41 5.25
N PHE A 277 -5.53 19.72 5.32
CA PHE A 277 -6.57 19.17 4.46
C PHE A 277 -6.86 20.04 3.24
N LEU A 278 -6.31 21.25 3.17
CA LEU A 278 -6.59 22.20 2.09
C LEU A 278 -6.26 21.63 0.69
N PRO A 279 -5.08 21.02 0.43
CA PRO A 279 -4.79 20.41 -0.87
C PRO A 279 -5.78 19.31 -1.25
N THR A 280 -6.16 18.46 -0.28
CA THR A 280 -7.14 17.38 -0.47
C THR A 280 -8.51 17.96 -0.83
N ALA A 281 -8.98 18.95 -0.09
CA ALA A 281 -10.28 19.59 -0.31
C ALA A 281 -10.36 20.23 -1.70
N LEU A 282 -9.31 20.96 -2.12
CA LEU A 282 -9.23 21.55 -3.45
C LEU A 282 -9.24 20.48 -4.55
N ALA A 283 -8.47 19.40 -4.38
CA ALA A 283 -8.44 18.30 -5.33
C ALA A 283 -9.82 17.61 -5.48
N LEU A 284 -10.51 17.38 -4.35
CA LEU A 284 -11.86 16.82 -4.34
C LEU A 284 -12.86 17.73 -5.06
N LEU A 285 -12.84 19.04 -4.79
CA LEU A 285 -13.73 20.01 -5.44
C LEU A 285 -13.49 20.09 -6.95
N LEU A 286 -12.23 20.20 -7.38
CA LEU A 286 -11.85 20.25 -8.79
C LEU A 286 -12.23 18.95 -9.50
N PHE A 287 -11.96 17.79 -8.88
CA PHE A 287 -12.28 16.50 -9.47
C PHE A 287 -13.80 16.26 -9.53
N ALA A 288 -14.57 16.67 -8.52
CA ALA A 288 -16.03 16.62 -8.56
C ALA A 288 -16.59 17.48 -9.70
N GLY A 289 -16.08 18.72 -9.87
CA GLY A 289 -16.45 19.59 -10.99
C GLY A 289 -16.11 18.98 -12.36
N TYR A 290 -14.93 18.36 -12.49
CA TYR A 290 -14.54 17.61 -13.69
C TYR A 290 -15.47 16.41 -13.93
N ALA A 291 -15.76 15.62 -12.90
CA ALA A 291 -16.57 14.42 -13.00
C ALA A 291 -18.04 14.71 -13.32
N LEU A 292 -18.60 15.82 -12.84
CA LEU A 292 -19.95 16.28 -13.20
C LEU A 292 -20.09 16.54 -14.70
N ARG A 293 -19.05 17.10 -15.33
CA ARG A 293 -19.00 17.33 -16.79
C ARG A 293 -18.79 16.04 -17.59
N HIS A 294 -18.25 15.00 -16.96
CA HIS A 294 -17.90 13.72 -17.59
C HIS A 294 -18.67 12.55 -16.96
N ARG A 295 -19.93 12.78 -16.53
CA ARG A 295 -20.72 11.81 -15.76
C ARG A 295 -20.95 10.46 -16.45
N ASN A 296 -20.89 10.45 -17.78
CA ASN A 296 -21.07 9.25 -18.60
C ASN A 296 -19.77 8.47 -18.81
N ASP A 297 -18.62 9.02 -18.44
CA ASP A 297 -17.33 8.41 -18.71
C ASP A 297 -16.93 7.43 -17.60
N ALA A 298 -16.26 6.34 -17.97
CA ALA A 298 -15.61 5.50 -16.99
C ALA A 298 -14.36 6.19 -16.41
N PHE A 299 -14.27 6.32 -15.09
CA PHE A 299 -13.10 6.87 -14.39
C PHE A 299 -12.08 5.78 -14.03
N ILE A 300 -12.53 4.55 -13.75
CA ILE A 300 -11.66 3.42 -13.41
C ILE A 300 -11.22 2.71 -14.69
N THR A 301 -10.26 3.31 -15.38
CA THR A 301 -9.65 2.76 -16.60
C THR A 301 -8.13 2.80 -16.51
N GLY A 302 -7.44 2.05 -17.37
CA GLY A 302 -5.97 2.04 -17.40
C GLY A 302 -5.35 3.40 -17.75
N GLU A 303 -6.11 4.27 -18.41
CA GLU A 303 -5.68 5.60 -18.81
C GLU A 303 -5.78 6.61 -17.66
N ARG A 304 -6.93 6.60 -16.96
CA ARG A 304 -7.28 7.58 -15.91
C ARG A 304 -6.81 7.19 -14.51
N LEU A 305 -6.81 5.90 -14.17
CA LEU A 305 -6.41 5.41 -12.84
C LEU A 305 -5.00 5.88 -12.43
N PRO A 306 -3.97 5.83 -13.30
CA PRO A 306 -2.63 6.36 -12.99
C PRO A 306 -2.62 7.81 -12.49
N SER A 307 -3.38 8.69 -13.15
CA SER A 307 -3.47 10.10 -12.77
C SER A 307 -4.17 10.26 -11.42
N LEU A 308 -5.28 9.54 -11.20
CA LEU A 308 -6.00 9.57 -9.92
C LEU A 308 -5.11 9.15 -8.75
N VAL A 309 -4.27 8.13 -8.94
CA VAL A 309 -3.31 7.67 -7.93
C VAL A 309 -2.25 8.73 -7.64
N LEU A 310 -1.61 9.29 -8.67
CA LEU A 310 -0.55 10.29 -8.48
C LEU A 310 -1.07 11.61 -7.88
N PHE A 311 -2.25 12.06 -8.29
CA PHE A 311 -2.87 13.23 -7.68
C PHE A 311 -3.36 12.95 -6.26
N SER A 312 -3.76 11.71 -5.94
CA SER A 312 -4.06 11.33 -4.55
C SER A 312 -2.81 11.48 -3.68
N LEU A 313 -1.66 10.96 -4.12
CA LEU A 313 -0.38 11.10 -3.42
C LEU A 313 0.07 12.55 -3.30
N LEU A 314 -0.11 13.37 -4.34
CA LEU A 314 0.26 14.78 -4.32
C LEU A 314 -0.57 15.59 -3.31
N THR A 315 -1.83 15.21 -3.11
CA THR A 315 -2.81 16.01 -2.37
C THR A 315 -3.30 15.32 -1.11
N MET A 316 -2.70 14.20 -0.70
CA MET A 316 -3.05 13.53 0.55
C MET A 316 -2.73 14.44 1.74
N PRO A 317 -3.57 14.46 2.78
CA PRO A 317 -3.39 15.35 3.93
C PRO A 317 -2.16 14.98 4.77
N TYR A 318 -1.85 13.69 4.84
CA TYR A 318 -0.68 13.12 5.51
C TYR A 318 -0.28 11.82 4.82
N GLY A 319 0.95 11.40 5.04
CA GLY A 319 1.54 10.20 4.45
C GLY A 319 3.05 10.37 4.26
N TRP A 320 3.75 9.26 4.11
CA TRP A 320 5.21 9.21 4.03
C TRP A 320 5.69 8.57 2.74
N THR A 321 7.01 8.54 2.57
CA THR A 321 7.66 7.98 1.39
C THR A 321 7.24 6.53 1.12
N TYR A 322 6.99 5.70 2.13
CA TYR A 322 6.50 4.34 1.94
C TYR A 322 5.06 4.25 1.38
N ASP A 323 4.22 5.27 1.58
CA ASP A 323 2.86 5.30 1.03
C ASP A 323 2.88 5.46 -0.49
N HIS A 324 3.96 6.02 -1.05
CA HIS A 324 4.14 6.17 -2.49
C HIS A 324 4.35 4.84 -3.22
N ALA A 325 4.42 3.69 -2.53
CA ALA A 325 4.42 2.37 -3.16
C ALA A 325 3.26 2.20 -4.17
N VAL A 326 2.11 2.83 -3.92
CA VAL A 326 0.96 2.81 -4.84
C VAL A 326 1.23 3.52 -6.17
N ALA A 327 2.23 4.40 -6.25
CA ALA A 327 2.64 5.07 -7.50
C ALA A 327 3.08 4.08 -8.59
N LEU A 328 3.43 2.83 -8.22
CA LEU A 328 3.68 1.75 -9.17
C LEU A 328 2.48 1.49 -10.10
N ALA A 329 1.25 1.79 -9.66
CA ALA A 329 0.05 1.75 -10.51
C ALA A 329 0.11 2.74 -11.69
N ALA A 330 0.96 3.76 -11.63
CA ALA A 330 1.20 4.71 -12.70
C ALA A 330 2.56 4.53 -13.39
N ILE A 331 3.60 4.21 -12.60
CA ILE A 331 4.98 4.05 -13.09
C ILE A 331 5.08 2.84 -14.02
N LEU A 332 4.48 1.69 -13.68
CA LEU A 332 4.57 0.49 -14.52
C LEU A 332 3.93 0.68 -15.90
N PRO A 333 2.70 1.23 -16.02
CA PRO A 333 2.15 1.60 -17.33
C PRO A 333 3.06 2.55 -18.12
N ALA A 334 3.63 3.55 -17.46
CA ALA A 334 4.52 4.51 -18.11
C ALA A 334 5.84 3.87 -18.55
N ALA A 335 6.37 2.92 -17.79
CA ALA A 335 7.55 2.13 -18.13
C ALA A 335 7.31 1.22 -19.35
N VAL A 336 6.11 0.62 -19.47
CA VAL A 336 5.73 -0.13 -20.69
C VAL A 336 5.81 0.79 -21.91
N HIS A 337 5.22 1.97 -21.81
CA HIS A 337 5.19 2.95 -22.90
C HIS A 337 6.58 3.52 -23.25
N LEU A 338 7.40 3.83 -22.24
CA LEU A 338 8.79 4.27 -22.41
C LEU A 338 9.65 3.22 -23.15
N GLY A 339 9.37 1.94 -22.90
CA GLY A 339 10.06 0.82 -23.53
C GLY A 339 11.50 0.64 -23.08
N TRP A 340 12.13 -0.43 -23.60
CA TRP A 340 13.42 -0.94 -23.10
C TRP A 340 14.59 -0.79 -24.06
N ARG A 341 14.31 -0.31 -25.27
CA ARG A 341 15.34 -0.05 -26.26
C ARG A 341 15.76 1.41 -26.11
N PRO A 342 17.05 1.70 -25.93
CA PRO A 342 17.55 3.07 -25.98
C PRO A 342 17.14 3.71 -27.30
N ARG A 343 16.61 4.94 -27.24
CA ARG A 343 16.16 5.68 -28.42
C ARG A 343 16.86 7.03 -28.54
N ASN A 344 16.88 7.81 -27.47
CA ASN A 344 17.45 9.16 -27.42
C ASN A 344 18.01 9.46 -26.01
N PRO A 345 18.71 10.58 -25.80
CA PRO A 345 19.23 10.96 -24.47
C PRO A 345 18.14 11.08 -23.39
N LEU A 346 16.92 11.49 -23.76
CA LEU A 346 15.80 11.58 -22.82
C LEU A 346 15.43 10.21 -22.21
N TRP A 347 15.51 9.13 -22.98
CA TRP A 347 15.29 7.77 -22.48
C TRP A 347 16.28 7.41 -21.37
N TRP A 348 17.57 7.69 -21.57
CA TRP A 348 18.60 7.48 -20.54
C TRP A 348 18.37 8.38 -19.34
N GLY A 349 17.99 9.65 -19.58
CA GLY A 349 17.63 10.59 -18.53
C GLY A 349 16.51 10.07 -17.64
N LEU A 350 15.42 9.55 -18.21
CA LEU A 350 14.27 9.05 -17.45
C LEU A 350 14.62 7.82 -16.61
N TRP A 351 15.34 6.84 -17.16
CA TRP A 351 15.78 5.67 -16.37
C TRP A 351 16.84 6.03 -15.33
N GLY A 352 17.75 6.94 -15.66
CA GLY A 352 18.74 7.49 -14.73
C GLY A 352 18.09 8.23 -13.58
N MET A 353 17.07 9.06 -13.84
CA MET A 353 16.27 9.74 -12.82
C MET A 353 15.51 8.75 -11.93
N TYR A 354 14.91 7.71 -12.52
CA TYR A 354 14.25 6.65 -11.76
C TYR A 354 15.24 5.97 -10.80
N GLY A 355 16.40 5.54 -11.30
CA GLY A 355 17.44 4.91 -10.46
C GLY A 355 17.99 5.87 -9.40
N GLY A 356 18.30 7.11 -9.78
CA GLY A 356 18.88 8.12 -8.91
C GLY A 356 17.95 8.50 -7.75
N VAL A 357 16.67 8.76 -8.02
CA VAL A 357 15.70 9.09 -6.95
C VAL A 357 15.50 7.92 -6.00
N ASN A 358 15.37 6.69 -6.50
CA ASN A 358 15.27 5.51 -5.63
C ASN A 358 16.55 5.29 -4.81
N GLY A 359 17.73 5.57 -5.38
CA GLY A 359 19.00 5.58 -4.67
C GLY A 359 19.03 6.61 -3.54
N ILE A 360 18.59 7.85 -3.81
CA ILE A 360 18.49 8.91 -2.79
C ILE A 360 17.59 8.46 -1.63
N LEU A 361 16.38 7.99 -1.95
CA LEU A 361 15.41 7.54 -0.95
C LEU A 361 15.91 6.36 -0.10
N MET A 362 16.81 5.53 -0.63
CA MET A 362 17.30 4.34 0.08
C MET A 362 18.59 4.60 0.88
N PHE A 363 19.45 5.53 0.44
CA PHE A 363 20.82 5.63 0.95
C PHE A 363 21.20 6.98 1.54
N VAL A 364 20.53 8.07 1.19
CA VAL A 364 20.94 9.42 1.66
C VAL A 364 20.52 9.66 3.12
N GLY A 365 19.57 8.88 3.64
CA GLY A 365 19.05 9.05 5.00
C GLY A 365 18.38 10.41 5.18
N GLY A 366 17.93 10.71 6.40
CA GLY A 366 17.30 11.99 6.76
C GLY A 366 15.80 11.89 7.00
N ASP A 367 15.26 12.97 7.57
CA ASP A 367 13.86 13.06 7.93
C ASP A 367 12.96 13.00 6.68
N MET A 368 11.95 12.13 6.72
CA MET A 368 10.98 11.97 5.64
C MET A 368 10.23 13.26 5.34
N PHE A 369 10.09 14.19 6.29
CA PHE A 369 9.46 15.50 6.11
C PHE A 369 10.00 16.30 4.91
N TRP A 370 11.32 16.22 4.64
CA TRP A 370 11.97 16.94 3.54
C TRP A 370 11.73 16.32 2.15
N HIS A 371 11.04 15.20 2.09
CA HIS A 371 10.75 14.47 0.85
C HIS A 371 9.46 14.93 0.15
N ILE A 372 9.00 16.17 0.40
CA ILE A 372 7.80 16.75 -0.25
C ILE A 372 7.87 16.70 -1.79
N TRP A 373 9.08 16.69 -2.35
CA TRP A 373 9.33 16.63 -3.79
C TRP A 373 8.98 15.28 -4.44
N VAL A 374 8.80 14.20 -3.66
CA VAL A 374 8.64 12.83 -4.19
C VAL A 374 7.34 12.68 -5.00
N ALA A 375 6.20 13.22 -4.53
CA ALA A 375 4.94 13.14 -5.27
C ALA A 375 4.99 13.95 -6.59
N PRO A 376 5.40 15.24 -6.58
CA PRO A 376 5.63 16.00 -7.80
C PRO A 376 6.60 15.31 -8.77
N PHE A 377 7.68 14.71 -8.26
CA PHE A 377 8.65 14.00 -9.09
C PHE A 377 8.02 12.83 -9.86
N TRP A 378 7.28 11.94 -9.19
CA TRP A 378 6.64 10.81 -9.88
C TRP A 378 5.56 11.26 -10.86
N LEU A 379 4.84 12.35 -10.56
CA LEU A 379 3.89 12.97 -11.49
C LEU A 379 4.59 13.43 -12.78
N LEU A 380 5.69 14.17 -12.64
CA LEU A 380 6.47 14.69 -13.76
C LEU A 380 7.16 13.57 -14.54
N TRP A 381 7.72 12.57 -13.85
CA TRP A 381 8.36 11.42 -14.48
C TRP A 381 7.37 10.62 -15.33
N VAL A 382 6.19 10.32 -14.80
CA VAL A 382 5.13 9.61 -15.55
C VAL A 382 4.64 10.44 -16.74
N ALA A 383 4.46 11.75 -16.56
CA ALA A 383 4.04 12.64 -17.64
C ALA A 383 5.10 12.71 -18.77
N ALA A 384 6.39 12.81 -18.41
CA ALA A 384 7.49 12.82 -19.36
C ALA A 384 7.61 11.48 -20.09
N ALA A 385 7.54 10.36 -19.37
CA ALA A 385 7.59 9.02 -19.96
C ALA A 385 6.46 8.79 -20.96
N ARG A 386 5.23 9.25 -20.66
CA ARG A 386 4.06 9.14 -21.56
C ARG A 386 4.11 10.06 -22.78
N ARG A 387 4.81 11.19 -22.71
CA ARG A 387 4.93 12.14 -23.83
C ARG A 387 6.11 11.84 -24.75
N ALA A 388 7.14 11.16 -24.24
CA ALA A 388 8.40 11.00 -24.94
C ALA A 388 8.28 10.15 -26.23
N PHE A 389 7.31 9.24 -26.32
CA PHE A 389 7.18 8.30 -27.44
C PHE A 389 5.72 7.96 -27.76
N PRO A 390 4.93 8.90 -28.32
CA PRO A 390 3.58 8.59 -28.78
C PRO A 390 3.61 7.41 -29.77
N GLU A 391 2.57 6.57 -29.69
CA GLU A 391 2.43 5.34 -30.50
C GLU A 391 2.47 5.59 -32.00
#